data_AF-A0AB72Z936-F1
#
_entry.id   AF-A0AB72Z936-F1
#
_cell.length_a   1.000
_cell.length_b   1.000
_cell.length_c   1.000
_cell.angle_alpha   90.00
_cell.angle_beta   90.00
_cell.angle_gamma   90.00
#
_symmetry.space_group_name_H-M   'P 1'
#
loop_
_entity.id
_entity.type
_entity.pdbx_description
1 polymer ?
#
loop_
_entity_poly.entity_id
_entity_poly.type
_entity_poly.pdbx_seq_one_letter_code
_entity_poly.pdbx_strand_id
1 'polypeptide(L)'
;MPTKKYTEKFKISLVYLYRKGTSKQTLCEDFGVSSASLSRWIKWYDVTDVDLNEAANILQMYELKKQKDKLEAEVLELTKAIQLFNSDLNTV
;
A
#
# COMPACT_ATOMS: atom_id res chain seq x y z
N MET A 1 6.65 14.68 -10.62
CA MET A 1 6.73 13.48 -11.47
C MET A 1 5.56 12.57 -11.13
N PRO A 2 4.87 11.92 -12.09
CA PRO A 2 3.76 11.05 -11.74
C PRO A 2 4.35 9.82 -11.03
N THR A 3 4.21 9.80 -9.70
CA THR A 3 4.65 8.66 -8.90
C THR A 3 3.83 7.46 -9.36
N LYS A 4 4.50 6.42 -9.87
CA LYS A 4 3.82 5.15 -10.18
C LYS A 4 3.22 4.66 -8.86
N LYS A 5 1.90 4.81 -8.70
CA LYS A 5 1.15 4.46 -7.47
C LYS A 5 1.37 3.01 -7.01
N TYR A 6 1.72 2.11 -7.94
CA TYR A 6 1.91 0.68 -7.68
C TYR A 6 3.16 0.16 -8.38
N THR A 7 3.98 -0.60 -7.65
CA THR A 7 5.16 -1.29 -8.19
C THR A 7 4.75 -2.50 -9.04
N GLU A 8 5.63 -2.95 -9.94
CA GLU A 8 5.34 -4.09 -10.81
C GLU A 8 5.13 -5.39 -10.01
N LYS A 9 6.02 -5.66 -9.05
CA LYS A 9 5.90 -6.80 -8.13
C LYS A 9 4.55 -6.82 -7.38
N PHE A 10 4.06 -5.65 -6.95
CA PHE A 10 2.75 -5.54 -6.32
C PHE A 10 1.62 -5.94 -7.28
N LYS A 11 1.64 -5.45 -8.52
CA LYS A 11 0.62 -5.78 -9.53
C LYS A 11 0.61 -7.28 -9.83
N ILE A 12 1.78 -7.88 -10.02
CA ILE A 12 1.92 -9.32 -10.29
C ILE A 12 1.41 -10.13 -9.09
N SER A 13 1.74 -9.73 -7.86
CA SER A 13 1.26 -10.40 -6.63
C SER A 13 -0.27 -10.34 -6.50
N LEU A 14 -0.88 -9.21 -6.86
CA LEU A 14 -2.34 -9.06 -6.82
C LEU A 14 -3.02 -9.95 -7.89
N VAL A 15 -2.45 -10.01 -9.08
CA VAL A 15 -2.93 -10.90 -10.15
C VAL A 15 -2.75 -12.36 -9.76
N TYR A 16 -1.66 -12.71 -9.10
CA TYR A 16 -1.40 -14.06 -8.59
C TYR A 16 -2.51 -14.52 -7.65
N LEU A 17 -2.84 -13.72 -6.63
CA LEU A 17 -3.90 -14.04 -5.67
C LEU A 17 -5.26 -14.20 -6.36
N TYR A 18 -5.56 -13.33 -7.33
CA TYR A 18 -6.78 -13.45 -8.13
C TYR A 18 -6.83 -14.79 -8.89
N ARG A 19 -5.73 -15.18 -9.54
CA ARG A 19 -5.64 -16.45 -10.29
C ARG A 19 -5.73 -17.67 -9.36
N LYS A 20 -5.38 -17.53 -8.08
CA LYS A 20 -5.49 -18.60 -7.07
C LYS A 20 -6.87 -18.71 -6.41
N GLY A 21 -7.80 -17.79 -6.70
CA GLY A 21 -9.19 -17.88 -6.28
C GLY A 21 -9.68 -16.75 -5.39
N THR A 22 -8.84 -15.76 -5.06
CA THR A 22 -9.30 -14.59 -4.31
C THR A 22 -10.21 -13.72 -5.16
N SER A 23 -11.33 -13.26 -4.59
CA SER A 23 -12.28 -12.44 -5.32
C SER A 23 -11.66 -11.09 -5.71
N LYS A 24 -12.03 -10.59 -6.90
CA LYS A 24 -11.61 -9.27 -7.37
C LYS A 24 -12.05 -8.16 -6.42
N GLN A 25 -13.24 -8.29 -5.83
CA GLN A 25 -13.80 -7.28 -4.93
C GLN A 25 -12.96 -7.15 -3.66
N THR A 26 -12.65 -8.26 -3.00
CA THR A 26 -11.80 -8.30 -1.80
C THR A 26 -10.44 -7.67 -2.07
N LEU A 27 -9.77 -8.05 -3.17
CA LEU A 27 -8.48 -7.47 -3.54
C LEU A 27 -8.55 -5.96 -3.82
N CYS A 28 -9.67 -5.48 -4.36
CA CYS A 28 -9.89 -4.06 -4.60
C CYS A 28 -10.11 -3.28 -3.29
N GLU A 29 -10.89 -3.84 -2.37
CA GLU A 29 -11.21 -3.23 -1.07
C GLU A 29 -9.98 -3.19 -0.16
N ASP A 30 -9.29 -4.32 0.03
CA ASP A 30 -8.14 -4.44 0.94
C ASP A 30 -6.97 -3.56 0.51
N PHE A 31 -6.64 -3.60 -0.79
CA PHE A 31 -5.48 -2.90 -1.32
C PHE A 31 -5.78 -1.52 -1.91
N GLY A 32 -7.05 -1.08 -1.87
CA GLY A 32 -7.48 0.21 -2.41
C GLY A 32 -7.19 0.35 -3.91
N VAL A 33 -7.38 -0.73 -4.67
CA VAL A 33 -7.12 -0.79 -6.11
C VAL A 33 -8.46 -0.71 -6.86
N SER A 34 -8.54 0.09 -7.92
CA SER A 34 -9.77 0.12 -8.72
C SER A 34 -9.98 -1.18 -9.49
N SER A 35 -11.23 -1.65 -9.57
CA SER A 35 -11.58 -2.86 -10.32
C SER A 35 -11.12 -2.80 -11.79
N ALA A 36 -11.11 -1.63 -12.40
CA ALA A 36 -10.63 -1.46 -13.77
C ALA A 36 -9.12 -1.69 -13.88
N SER A 37 -8.35 -1.21 -12.89
CA SER A 37 -6.90 -1.43 -12.83
C SER A 37 -6.57 -2.91 -12.66
N LEU A 38 -7.24 -3.59 -11.72
CA LEU A 38 -7.03 -5.02 -11.49
C LEU A 38 -7.41 -5.86 -12.72
N SER A 39 -8.53 -5.55 -13.37
CA SER A 39 -8.95 -6.24 -14.61
C SER A 39 -7.92 -6.05 -15.74
N ARG A 40 -7.33 -4.85 -15.84
CA ARG A 40 -6.22 -4.61 -16.78
C ARG A 40 -5.00 -5.45 -16.39
N TRP A 41 -4.60 -5.49 -15.14
CA TRP A 41 -3.44 -6.28 -14.72
C TRP A 41 -3.63 -7.77 -14.97
N ILE A 42 -4.82 -8.32 -14.71
CA ILE A 42 -5.15 -9.73 -14.97
C ILE A 42 -5.01 -10.11 -16.44
N LYS A 43 -5.30 -9.17 -17.36
CA LYS A 43 -5.18 -9.39 -18.81
C LYS A 43 -3.74 -9.26 -19.32
N TRP A 44 -2.93 -8.40 -18.70
CA TRP A 44 -1.60 -8.04 -19.20
C TRP A 44 -0.47 -8.81 -18.53
N TYR A 45 -0.63 -9.19 -17.26
CA TYR A 45 0.35 -9.97 -16.53
C TYR A 45 -0.03 -11.44 -16.59
N ASP A 46 0.87 -12.23 -17.15
CA ASP A 46 0.84 -13.69 -16.98
C ASP A 46 1.66 -14.04 -15.75
N VAL A 47 1.08 -14.85 -14.86
CA VAL A 47 1.70 -15.17 -13.57
C VAL A 47 2.07 -16.64 -13.56
N THR A 48 3.18 -16.93 -14.20
CA THR A 48 3.69 -18.29 -14.38
C THR A 48 4.69 -18.70 -13.31
N ASP A 49 5.30 -17.75 -12.58
CA ASP A 49 6.49 -18.03 -11.77
C ASP A 49 6.55 -17.30 -10.41
N VAL A 50 5.42 -16.81 -9.90
CA VAL A 50 5.36 -16.23 -8.55
C VAL A 50 4.81 -17.25 -7.57
N ASP A 51 5.44 -17.41 -6.40
CA ASP A 51 4.94 -18.25 -5.33
C ASP A 51 3.85 -17.55 -4.50
N LEU A 52 2.92 -18.31 -3.92
CA LEU A 52 1.83 -17.76 -3.09
C LEU A 52 2.34 -17.06 -1.85
N ASN A 53 3.36 -17.63 -1.21
CA ASN A 53 3.97 -17.03 -0.04
C ASN A 53 4.70 -15.74 -0.43
N GLU A 54 5.40 -15.72 -1.57
CA GLU A 54 6.06 -14.51 -2.06
C GLU A 54 5.03 -13.40 -2.38
N ALA A 55 3.95 -13.73 -3.10
CA ALA A 55 2.87 -12.79 -3.42
C ALA A 55 2.22 -12.22 -2.14
N ALA A 56 1.91 -13.08 -1.17
CA ALA A 56 1.33 -12.67 0.11
C ALA A 56 2.29 -11.75 0.89
N ASN A 57 3.57 -12.10 0.98
CA ASN A 57 4.59 -11.32 1.68
C ASN A 57 4.76 -9.93 1.04
N ILE A 58 4.78 -9.83 -0.28
CA ILE A 58 4.90 -8.55 -1.00
C ILE A 58 3.70 -7.64 -0.67
N LEU A 59 2.50 -8.20 -0.64
CA LEU A 59 1.27 -7.47 -0.36
C LEU A 59 1.18 -7.03 1.11
N GLN A 60 1.56 -7.90 2.05
CA GLN A 60 1.67 -7.56 3.47
C GLN A 60 2.70 -6.46 3.71
N MET A 61 3.88 -6.56 3.09
CA MET A 61 4.92 -5.52 3.19
C MET A 61 4.43 -4.17 2.65
N TYR A 62 3.63 -4.18 1.57
CA TYR A 62 3.03 -2.97 1.03
C TYR A 62 2.06 -2.32 2.03
N GLU A 63 1.20 -3.11 2.66
CA GLU A 63 0.25 -2.62 3.66
C GLU A 63 0.95 -2.08 4.91
N LEU A 64 1.94 -2.81 5.43
CA LEU A 64 2.78 -2.36 6.55
C LEU A 64 3.46 -1.03 6.24
N LYS A 65 3.99 -0.88 5.02
CA LYS A 65 4.60 0.38 4.60
C LYS A 65 3.59 1.53 4.61
N LYS A 66 2.39 1.31 4.08
CA LYS A 66 1.32 2.32 4.06
C LYS A 66 0.90 2.73 5.49
N GLN A 67 0.78 1.77 6.41
CA GLN A 67 0.47 2.05 7.81
C GLN A 67 1.60 2.83 8.50
N LYS A 68 2.86 2.44 8.25
CA LYS A 68 4.03 3.16 8.74
C LYS A 68 4.06 4.61 8.26
N ASP A 69 3.87 4.86 6.96
CA ASP A 69 3.89 6.21 6.40
C ASP A 69 2.80 7.10 7.04
N LYS A 70 1.62 6.53 7.33
CA LYS A 70 0.54 7.23 8.04
C LYS A 70 0.93 7.58 9.48
N LEU A 71 1.49 6.61 10.21
CA LEU A 71 1.95 6.82 11.60
C LEU A 71 3.08 7.86 11.66
N GLU A 72 4.04 7.82 10.74
CA GLU A 72 5.13 8.80 10.67
C GLU A 72 4.59 10.22 10.39
N ALA A 73 3.57 10.35 9.55
CA ALA A 73 2.89 11.63 9.32
C ALA A 73 2.17 12.14 10.58
N GLU A 74 1.46 11.27 11.31
CA GLU A 74 0.80 11.63 12.58
C GLU A 74 1.82 12.07 13.64
N VAL A 75 2.92 11.33 13.79
CA VAL A 75 4.01 11.67 14.72
C VAL A 75 4.65 13.00 14.37
N LEU A 76 4.82 13.31 13.08
CA LEU A 76 5.36 14.58 12.63
C LEU A 76 4.46 15.76 13.04
N GLU A 77 3.15 15.64 12.84
CA GLU A 77 2.20 16.70 13.23
C GLU A 77 2.12 16.88 14.75
N LEU A 78 2.13 15.77 15.52
CA LEU A 78 2.18 15.83 16.98
C LEU A 78 3.48 16.50 17.48
N THR A 79 4.62 16.18 16.85
CA THR A 79 5.91 16.79 17.20
C THR A 79 5.89 18.30 16.96
N LYS A 80 5.33 18.76 15.84
CA LYS A 80 5.17 20.20 15.56
C LYS A 80 4.29 20.88 16.60
N ALA A 81 3.18 20.26 16.99
CA ALA A 81 2.28 20.80 18.02
C ALA A 81 2.99 20.94 19.38
N ILE A 82 3.77 19.94 19.79
CA ILE A 82 4.58 20.00 21.02
C ILE A 82 5.62 21.12 20.95
N GLN A 83 6.30 21.28 19.81
CA GLN A 83 7.27 22.35 19.62
C GLN A 83 6.65 23.74 19.75
N LEU A 84 5.49 23.96 19.14
CA LEU A 84 4.74 25.22 19.25
C LEU A 84 4.33 25.49 20.70
N PHE A 85 3.79 24.49 21.40
CA PHE A 85 3.37 24.64 22.79
C PHE A 85 4.54 24.96 23.73
N ASN A 86 5.69 24.31 23.53
CA ASN A 86 6.88 24.56 24.33
C ASN A 86 7.53 25.92 24.03
N SER A 87 7.48 26.41 22.79
CA SER A 87 7.97 27.75 22.47
C SER A 87 7.13 28.83 23.14
N ASP A 88 5.81 28.65 23.20
CA ASP A 88 4.92 29.60 23.86
C ASP A 88 5.20 29.69 25.37
N LEU A 89 5.49 28.55 26.02
CA LEU A 89 5.83 28.49 27.45
C LEU A 89 7.18 29.12 27.80
N ASN A 90 8.15 29.12 26.89
CA ASN A 90 9.48 29.70 27.12
C ASN A 90 9.54 31.22 26.81
N THR A 91 8.44 31.83 26.38
CA THR A 91 8.34 33.27 26.10
C THR A 91 7.69 34.08 27.23
N VAL A 92 7.34 33.43 28.36
CA VAL A 92 6.84 34.03 29.60
C VAL A 92 7.91 33.92 30.68
#